data_AF-A0A392UPC4-F1
#
_entry.id   AF-A0A392UPC4-F1
#
_cell.length_a   1.000
_cell.length_b   1.000
_cell.length_c   1.000
_cell.angle_alpha   90.00
_cell.angle_beta   90.00
_cell.angle_gamma   90.00
#
_symmetry.space_group_name_H-M   'P 1'
#
loop_
_entity.id
_entity.type
_entity.pdbx_description
1 polymer ?
#
loop_
_entity_poly.entity_id
_entity_poly.type
_entity_poly.pdbx_seq_one_letter_code
_entity_poly.pdbx_strand_id
1 'polypeptide(L)' 'VPDYASQDDLSLRQEILAHKRQAVALKREGKLTEAREELRQAKLLEKRLEDGSTQPNTASTSNVSNASNAVPKKQDSP' A
#
# COMPACT_ATOMS: atom_id res chain seq x y z
N VAL A 1 -29.61 17.81 -0.04
CA VAL A 1 -28.96 17.01 -1.11
C VAL A 1 -28.28 15.84 -0.40
N PRO A 2 -28.67 14.58 -0.64
CA PRO A 2 -28.08 13.46 0.10
C PRO A 2 -26.64 13.23 -0.37
N ASP A 3 -25.77 13.00 0.59
CA ASP A 3 -24.32 12.90 0.48
C ASP A 3 -23.90 11.53 -0.07
N TYR A 4 -24.07 11.31 -1.38
CA TYR A 4 -23.75 10.03 -2.03
C TYR A 4 -22.24 9.75 -2.16
N ALA A 5 -21.39 10.77 -1.96
CA ALA A 5 -19.93 10.62 -2.04
C ALA A 5 -19.36 9.70 -0.94
N SER A 6 -19.99 9.69 0.23
CA SER A 6 -19.51 8.94 1.40
C SER A 6 -19.51 7.41 1.22
N GLN A 7 -20.38 6.87 0.36
CA GLN A 7 -20.52 5.41 0.18
C GLN A 7 -19.55 4.87 -0.88
N ASP A 8 -19.28 5.67 -1.92
CA ASP A 8 -18.28 5.38 -2.94
C ASP A 8 -16.86 5.52 -2.38
N ASP A 9 -16.62 6.44 -1.45
CA ASP A 9 -15.34 6.57 -0.77
C ASP A 9 -15.02 5.34 0.10
N LEU A 10 -16.03 4.75 0.74
CA LEU A 10 -15.88 3.56 1.56
C LEU A 10 -15.56 2.32 0.72
N SER A 11 -16.27 2.13 -0.41
CA SER A 11 -16.01 1.02 -1.33
C SER A 11 -14.60 1.14 -1.94
N LEU A 12 -14.22 2.35 -2.35
CA LEU A 12 -12.90 2.63 -2.92
C LEU A 12 -11.77 2.36 -1.91
N ARG A 13 -11.93 2.76 -0.63
CA ARG A 13 -10.98 2.43 0.44
C ARG A 13 -10.84 0.92 0.66
N GLN A 14 -11.94 0.18 0.62
CA GLN A 14 -11.90 -1.29 0.76
C GLN A 14 -11.17 -1.93 -0.42
N GLU A 15 -11.40 -1.45 -1.64
CA GLU A 15 -10.78 -1.97 -2.86
C GLU A 15 -9.27 -1.69 -2.87
N ILE A 16 -8.83 -0.48 -2.47
CA ILE A 16 -7.41 -0.15 -2.27
C ILE A 16 -6.75 -1.14 -1.30
N LEU A 17 -7.40 -1.44 -0.18
CA LEU A 17 -6.86 -2.38 0.81
C LEU A 17 -6.79 -3.81 0.27
N ALA A 18 -7.75 -4.24 -0.55
CA ALA A 18 -7.75 -5.54 -1.19
C ALA A 18 -6.53 -5.68 -2.12
N HIS A 19 -6.32 -4.74 -3.03
CA HIS A 19 -5.17 -4.73 -3.94
C HIS A 19 -3.83 -4.72 -3.18
N LYS A 20 -3.70 -3.90 -2.12
CA LYS A 20 -2.49 -3.89 -1.27
C LYS A 20 -2.23 -5.25 -0.61
N ARG A 21 -3.27 -5.91 -0.09
CA ARG A 21 -3.15 -7.25 0.52
C ARG A 21 -2.75 -8.29 -0.52
N GLN A 22 -3.34 -8.25 -1.72
CA GLN A 22 -2.98 -9.14 -2.82
C GLN A 22 -1.54 -8.93 -3.27
N ALA A 23 -1.08 -7.68 -3.42
CA ALA A 23 0.31 -7.38 -3.72
C ALA A 23 1.28 -7.98 -2.70
N VAL A 24 0.95 -7.94 -1.40
CA VAL A 24 1.76 -8.56 -0.35
C VAL A 24 1.75 -10.09 -0.45
N ALA A 25 0.59 -10.71 -0.72
CA ALA A 25 0.48 -12.15 -0.91
C ALA A 25 1.31 -12.62 -2.12
N LEU A 26 1.14 -11.97 -3.28
CA LEU A 26 1.88 -12.25 -4.51
C LEU A 26 3.39 -12.06 -4.33
N LYS A 27 3.83 -11.04 -3.58
CA LYS A 27 5.24 -10.85 -3.23
C LYS A 27 5.80 -12.02 -2.42
N ARG A 28 5.01 -12.57 -1.47
CA ARG A 28 5.41 -13.75 -0.67
C ARG A 28 5.46 -15.02 -1.52
N GLU A 29 4.61 -15.14 -2.53
CA GLU A 29 4.61 -16.22 -3.51
C GLU A 29 5.74 -16.10 -4.55
N GLY A 30 6.50 -15.00 -4.57
CA GLY A 30 7.55 -14.74 -5.55
C GLY A 30 7.05 -14.16 -6.88
N LYS A 31 5.75 -13.88 -6.99
CA LYS A 31 5.10 -13.27 -8.16
C LYS A 31 5.24 -11.75 -8.15
N LEU A 32 6.49 -11.28 -8.30
CA LEU A 32 6.81 -9.85 -8.18
C LEU A 32 6.17 -8.98 -9.26
N THR A 33 5.92 -9.52 -10.46
CA THR A 33 5.28 -8.80 -11.56
C THR A 33 3.82 -8.50 -11.24
N GLU A 34 3.05 -9.54 -10.89
CA GLU A 34 1.65 -9.42 -10.48
C GLU A 34 1.51 -8.51 -9.25
N ALA A 35 2.41 -8.65 -8.27
CA ALA A 35 2.41 -7.79 -7.09
C ALA A 35 2.56 -6.30 -7.41
N ARG A 36 3.34 -5.95 -8.45
CA ARG A 36 3.52 -4.56 -8.89
C ARG A 36 2.30 -4.04 -9.63
N GLU A 37 1.61 -4.88 -10.38
CA GLU A 37 0.38 -4.53 -11.08
C GLU A 37 -0.74 -4.23 -10.08
N GLU A 38 -0.94 -5.10 -9.09
CA GLU A 38 -1.87 -4.87 -7.98
C GLU A 38 -1.56 -3.57 -7.23
N LEU A 39 -0.29 -3.31 -6.95
CA LEU A 39 0.12 -2.07 -6.28
C LEU A 39 -0.11 -0.82 -7.16
N ARG A 40 -0.02 -0.93 -8.49
CA ARG A 40 -0.37 0.18 -9.40
C ARG A 40 -1.86 0.46 -9.39
N GLN A 41 -2.70 -0.59 -9.38
CA GLN A 41 -4.15 -0.44 -9.27
C GLN A 41 -4.55 0.25 -7.96
N ALA A 42 -3.98 -0.20 -6.83
CA ALA A 42 -4.18 0.44 -5.53
C ALA A 42 -3.83 1.95 -5.57
N LYS A 43 -2.70 2.33 -6.17
CA LYS A 43 -2.28 3.74 -6.28
C LYS A 43 -3.20 4.58 -7.17
N LEU A 44 -3.73 4.00 -8.24
CA LEU A 44 -4.66 4.70 -9.12
C LEU A 44 -5.97 4.99 -8.39
N LEU A 45 -6.47 4.01 -7.61
CA LEU A 45 -7.66 4.16 -6.79
C LEU A 45 -7.44 5.17 -5.64
N GLU A 46 -6.27 5.17 -5.00
CA GLU A 46 -5.90 6.17 -3.99
C GLU A 46 -5.94 7.59 -4.55
N LYS A 47 -5.40 7.81 -5.75
CA LYS A 47 -5.44 9.12 -6.39
C LYS A 47 -6.89 9.56 -6.66
N ARG A 48 -7.74 8.66 -7.16
CA ARG A 48 -9.16 8.96 -7.39
C ARG A 48 -9.91 9.30 -6.10
N LEU A 49 -9.57 8.59 -5.01
CA LEU A 49 -10.13 8.86 -3.69
C LEU A 49 -9.70 10.25 -3.19
N GLU A 50 -8.42 10.59 -3.33
CA GLU A 50 -7.87 11.88 -2.87
C GLU A 50 -8.36 13.07 -3.72
N ASP A 51 -8.51 12.90 -5.03
CA ASP A 51 -9.09 13.90 -5.93
C ASP A 51 -10.58 14.16 -5.61
N GLY A 52 -11.32 13.14 -5.13
CA GLY A 52 -12.71 13.24 -4.69
C GLY A 52 -12.88 13.75 -3.25
N SER A 53 -11.92 13.44 -2.38
CA SER A 53 -11.90 13.83 -0.96
C SER A 53 -10.89 14.95 -0.73
N THR A 54 -11.22 16.19 -1.08
CA THR A 54 -10.43 17.36 -0.65
C THR A 54 -10.62 17.64 0.85
N GLN A 55 -10.35 16.64 1.69
CA GLN A 55 -10.29 16.70 3.15
C GLN A 55 -9.15 15.79 3.63
N PRO A 56 -8.06 16.35 4.17
CA PRO A 56 -6.89 15.59 4.59
C PRO A 56 -7.16 14.91 5.93
N ASN A 57 -7.97 13.85 5.94
CA ASN A 57 -8.16 13.03 7.13
C ASN A 57 -7.25 11.81 7.08
N THR A 58 -6.02 12.06 7.57
CA THR A 58 -5.22 11.24 8.48
C THR A 58 -5.07 9.73 8.21
N ALA A 59 -3.79 9.32 8.18
CA ALA A 59 -3.28 7.96 8.39
C ALA A 59 -3.05 7.08 7.15
N SER A 60 -2.25 7.58 6.20
CA SER A 60 -1.28 6.68 5.54
C SER A 60 -0.06 6.53 6.44
N THR A 61 -0.21 5.72 7.49
CA THR A 61 0.91 5.19 8.30
C THR A 61 1.76 4.29 7.39
N SER A 62 2.72 4.89 6.68
CA SER A 62 3.84 4.17 6.09
C SER A 62 4.99 4.10 7.09
N ASN A 63 4.75 3.43 8.22
CA ASN A 63 5.78 3.04 9.18
C ASN A 63 5.96 1.53 9.12
N VAL A 64 6.48 1.00 8.00
CA VAL A 64 7.03 -0.37 7.96
C VAL A 64 8.28 -0.39 7.10
N SER A 65 9.35 0.18 7.64
CA SER A 65 10.72 -0.23 7.27
C SER A 65 11.26 -0.98 8.47
N ASN A 66 10.84 -2.24 8.56
CA ASN A 66 11.27 -3.19 9.58
C ASN A 66 12.78 -3.42 9.43
N ALA A 67 13.49 -3.33 10.55
CA ALA A 67 14.92 -3.45 10.75
C ALA A 67 15.64 -4.47 9.83
N SER A 68 16.53 -3.96 8.98
CA SER A 68 17.60 -4.75 8.38
C SER A 68 18.75 -4.85 9.41
N ASN A 69 18.70 -5.88 10.26
CA ASN A 69 19.88 -6.32 11.01
C ASN A 69 20.93 -6.82 10.00
N ALA A 70 21.90 -5.98 9.64
CA ALA A 70 23.11 -6.41 8.95
C ALA A 70 24.29 -6.29 9.93
N VAL A 71 24.61 -7.41 10.58
CA VAL A 71 25.85 -7.60 11.33
C VAL A 71 27.02 -7.58 10.32
N PRO A 72 27.96 -6.61 10.37
CA PRO A 72 29.21 -6.78 9.65
C PRO A 72 30.05 -7.83 10.40
N LYS A 73 30.12 -9.03 9.81
CA LYS A 73 31.06 -10.08 10.20
C LYS A 73 32.48 -9.51 10.22
N LYS A 74 33.17 -9.71 11.35
CA LYS A 74 34.61 -9.57 11.52
C LYS A 74 35.37 -10.02 10.27
N GLN A 75 36.19 -9.12 9.71
CA GLN A 75 37.36 -9.53 8.95
C GLN A 75 38.52 -9.57 9.95
N ASP A 76 38.79 -10.78 10.43
CA ASP A 76 40.07 -11.17 10.99
C ASP A 76 40.92 -11.63 9.80
N SER A 77 42.10 -11.05 9.61
CA SER A 77 43.24 -11.71 8.98
C SER A 77 44.52 -10.85 9.12
N PRO A 78 45.69 -11.51 9.19
CA PRO A 78 46.87 -11.11 9.97
C PRO A 78 47.74 -10.01 9.37
#